data_AF-A0A6H1ZSU7-F1
#
_entry.id   AF-A0A6H1ZSU7-F1
#
_cell.length_a   1.000
_cell.length_b   1.000
_cell.length_c   1.000
_cell.angle_alpha   90.00
_cell.angle_beta   90.00
_cell.angle_gamma   90.00
#
_symmetry.space_group_name_H-M   'P 1'
#
loop_
_entity.id
_entity.type
_entity.pdbx_description
1 polymer ?
#
loop_
_entity_poly.entity_id
_entity_poly.type
_entity_poly.pdbx_seq_one_letter_code
_entity_poly.pdbx_strand_id
1 'polypeptide(L)'
;MEKVTKQNIWNFEQNKPSLVVKDICEKYPEVDPDFVYEVLLKRGVFKWLAVRRDLIKLKNVWKDEITELNKTLSFAKSHKVSYKFEKEKGIINTLIKCRQSIRKLCHSDRWRSPDFDRRANLFLNSKEEK
;
A
#
# COMPACT_ATOMS: atom_id res chain seq x y z
N MET A 1 -21.36 -1.75 -15.62
CA MET A 1 -20.34 -1.26 -14.67
C MET A 1 -20.10 0.23 -14.90
N GLU A 2 -19.98 1.01 -13.83
CA GLU A 2 -19.59 2.42 -13.89
C GLU A 2 -18.20 2.57 -14.55
N LYS A 3 -18.00 3.60 -15.37
CA LYS A 3 -16.72 3.86 -16.02
C LYS A 3 -15.71 4.31 -14.95
N VAL A 4 -14.60 3.59 -14.80
CA VAL A 4 -13.51 3.99 -13.89
C VAL A 4 -12.76 5.19 -14.48
N THR A 5 -12.59 6.23 -13.67
CA THR A 5 -11.85 7.47 -13.96
C THR A 5 -10.83 7.75 -12.86
N LYS A 6 -9.92 8.70 -13.10
CA LYS A 6 -8.92 9.13 -12.11
C LYS A 6 -9.57 9.70 -10.84
N GLN A 7 -10.77 10.26 -10.96
CA GLN A 7 -11.53 10.87 -9.87
C GLN A 7 -12.26 9.82 -9.02
N ASN A 8 -12.89 8.81 -9.65
CA ASN A 8 -13.69 7.82 -8.91
C ASN A 8 -12.91 6.53 -8.56
N ILE A 9 -11.68 6.31 -9.03
CA ILE A 9 -10.87 5.11 -8.73
C ILE A 9 -10.68 4.86 -7.22
N TRP A 10 -10.83 5.90 -6.39
CA TRP A 10 -10.72 5.80 -4.93
C TRP A 10 -11.91 5.07 -4.29
N ASN A 11 -13.07 5.02 -4.97
CA ASN A 11 -14.31 4.41 -4.51
C ASN A 11 -14.34 2.89 -4.69
N PHE A 12 -13.41 2.33 -5.46
CA PHE A 12 -13.32 0.88 -5.70
C PHE A 12 -12.58 0.18 -4.56
N GLU A 13 -13.15 -0.94 -4.10
CA GLU A 13 -12.50 -1.83 -3.13
C GLU A 13 -11.17 -2.39 -3.69
N GLN A 14 -10.22 -2.68 -2.80
CA GLN A 14 -8.87 -3.12 -3.18
C GLN A 14 -8.41 -4.32 -2.36
N ASN A 15 -7.26 -4.87 -2.74
CA ASN A 15 -6.46 -5.84 -1.96
C ASN A 15 -7.08 -7.23 -1.82
N LYS A 16 -7.99 -7.62 -2.72
CA LYS A 16 -8.56 -8.98 -2.77
C LYS A 16 -8.50 -9.49 -4.22
N PRO A 17 -7.86 -10.64 -4.48
CA PRO A 17 -7.91 -11.27 -5.80
C PRO A 17 -9.35 -11.57 -6.25
N SER A 18 -10.23 -11.93 -5.31
CA SER A 18 -11.63 -12.23 -5.60
C SER A 18 -12.42 -11.08 -6.23
N LEU A 19 -12.03 -9.82 -5.99
CA LEU A 19 -12.64 -8.67 -6.65
C LEU A 19 -12.28 -8.65 -8.14
N VAL A 20 -11.01 -8.95 -8.47
CA VAL A 20 -10.56 -9.02 -9.87
C VAL A 20 -11.27 -10.14 -10.62
N VAL A 21 -11.41 -11.31 -9.99
CA VAL A 21 -12.14 -12.45 -10.57
C VAL A 21 -13.60 -12.09 -10.78
N LYS A 22 -14.25 -11.50 -9.76
CA LYS A 22 -15.64 -11.04 -9.86
C LYS A 22 -15.83 -10.07 -11.03
N ASP A 23 -15.00 -9.03 -11.13
CA ASP A 23 -15.11 -8.02 -12.19
C ASP A 23 -14.91 -8.61 -13.60
N ILE A 24 -14.04 -9.62 -13.74
CA ILE A 24 -13.81 -10.32 -15.01
C ILE A 24 -15.01 -11.20 -15.36
N CYS A 25 -15.45 -12.06 -14.45
CA CYS A 25 -16.54 -13.00 -14.71
C CYS A 25 -17.91 -12.32 -14.84
N GLU A 26 -18.13 -11.16 -14.19
CA GLU A 26 -19.33 -10.34 -14.43
C GLU A 26 -19.38 -9.80 -15.87
N LYS A 27 -18.22 -9.47 -16.44
CA LYS A 27 -18.13 -8.96 -17.82
C LYS A 27 -18.06 -10.06 -18.87
N TYR A 28 -17.46 -11.20 -18.52
CA TYR A 28 -17.24 -12.36 -19.38
C TYR A 28 -17.69 -13.63 -18.63
N PRO A 29 -19.00 -13.91 -18.57
CA PRO A 29 -19.56 -15.01 -17.78
C PRO A 29 -19.09 -16.41 -18.21
N GLU A 30 -18.59 -16.55 -19.43
CA GLU A 30 -18.02 -17.78 -19.98
C GLU A 30 -16.63 -18.11 -19.44
N VAL A 31 -15.96 -17.15 -18.79
CA VAL A 31 -14.61 -17.34 -18.23
C VAL A 31 -14.72 -18.07 -16.89
N ASP A 32 -14.07 -19.23 -16.80
CA ASP A 32 -13.93 -19.98 -15.56
C ASP A 32 -13.20 -19.14 -14.49
N PRO A 33 -13.82 -18.88 -13.32
CA PRO A 33 -13.19 -18.19 -12.21
C PRO A 33 -11.86 -18.79 -11.75
N ASP A 34 -11.73 -20.13 -11.77
CA ASP A 34 -10.53 -20.82 -11.29
C ASP A 34 -9.34 -20.57 -12.22
N PHE A 35 -9.58 -20.54 -13.54
CA PHE A 35 -8.58 -20.13 -14.51
C PHE A 35 -8.04 -18.71 -14.23
N VAL A 36 -8.92 -17.77 -13.87
CA VAL A 36 -8.49 -16.40 -13.53
C VAL A 36 -7.63 -16.42 -12.27
N TYR A 37 -8.02 -17.17 -11.23
CA TYR A 37 -7.21 -17.31 -10.01
C TYR A 37 -5.82 -17.88 -10.31
N GLU A 38 -5.71 -18.92 -11.14
CA GLU A 38 -4.44 -19.50 -11.55
C GLU A 38 -3.53 -18.48 -12.26
N VAL A 39 -4.10 -17.67 -13.18
CA VAL A 39 -3.36 -16.61 -13.86
C VAL A 39 -2.85 -15.57 -12.86
N LEU A 40 -3.70 -15.12 -11.94
CA LEU A 40 -3.32 -14.14 -10.91
C LEU A 40 -2.23 -14.67 -9.97
N LEU A 41 -2.30 -15.96 -9.59
CA LEU A 41 -1.26 -16.63 -8.81
C LEU A 41 0.05 -16.71 -9.58
N LYS A 42 0.03 -17.22 -10.81
CA LYS A 42 1.22 -17.39 -11.67
C LYS A 42 1.95 -16.08 -11.93
N ARG A 43 1.22 -14.97 -12.03
CA ARG A 43 1.78 -13.62 -12.24
C ARG A 43 2.16 -12.91 -10.94
N GLY A 44 1.99 -13.54 -9.78
CA GLY A 44 2.38 -12.99 -8.48
C GLY A 44 1.45 -11.87 -7.97
N VAL A 45 0.25 -11.72 -8.53
CA VAL A 45 -0.71 -10.68 -8.10
C VAL A 45 -1.15 -10.92 -6.65
N PHE A 46 -1.38 -12.19 -6.27
CA PHE A 46 -1.70 -12.56 -4.89
C PHE A 46 -0.64 -12.09 -3.90
N LYS A 47 0.64 -12.38 -4.20
CA LYS A 47 1.78 -11.94 -3.39
C LYS A 47 1.80 -10.42 -3.27
N TRP A 48 1.61 -9.71 -4.38
CA TRP A 48 1.63 -8.24 -4.36
C TRP A 48 0.52 -7.63 -3.50
N LEU A 49 -0.71 -8.14 -3.61
CA LEU A 49 -1.83 -7.67 -2.79
C LEU A 49 -1.62 -7.99 -1.29
N ALA A 50 -1.05 -9.14 -0.97
CA ALA A 50 -0.67 -9.51 0.39
C ALA A 50 0.42 -8.58 0.95
N VAL A 51 1.52 -8.41 0.22
CA VAL A 51 2.62 -7.50 0.60
C VAL A 51 2.13 -6.08 0.80
N ARG A 52 1.26 -5.57 -0.08
CA ARG A 52 0.64 -4.24 0.08
C ARG A 52 -0.10 -4.12 1.41
N ARG A 53 -0.85 -5.14 1.82
CA ARG A 53 -1.55 -5.17 3.12
C ARG A 53 -0.56 -5.17 4.28
N ASP A 54 0.53 -5.93 4.17
CA ASP A 54 1.54 -6.00 5.22
C ASP A 54 2.35 -4.70 5.36
N LEU A 55 2.64 -4.00 4.27
CA LEU A 55 3.22 -2.66 4.30
C LEU A 55 2.30 -1.64 5.01
N ILE A 56 0.98 -1.73 4.78
CA ILE A 56 0.00 -0.90 5.47
C ILE A 56 0.00 -1.20 6.97
N LYS A 57 0.06 -2.48 7.37
CA LYS A 57 0.17 -2.88 8.79
C LYS A 57 1.47 -2.39 9.40
N LEU A 58 2.61 -2.57 8.73
CA LEU A 58 3.92 -2.15 9.21
C LEU A 58 3.97 -0.65 9.48
N LYS A 59 3.38 0.16 8.60
CA LYS A 59 3.21 1.62 8.81
C LYS A 59 2.45 1.95 10.10
N ASN A 60 1.47 1.13 10.48
CA ASN A 60 0.69 1.31 11.71
C ASN A 60 1.49 0.84 12.92
N VAL A 61 2.17 -0.31 12.84
CA VAL A 61 3.08 -0.79 13.90
C VAL A 61 4.11 0.29 14.27
N TRP A 62 4.78 0.90 13.29
CA TRP A 62 5.72 1.99 13.56
C TRP A 62 5.06 3.24 14.13
N LYS A 63 3.80 3.53 13.78
CA LYS A 63 3.06 4.65 14.40
C LYS A 63 2.90 4.39 15.90
N ASP A 64 2.48 3.19 16.26
CA ASP A 64 2.20 2.82 17.64
C ASP A 64 3.51 2.75 18.45
N GLU A 65 4.59 2.22 17.86
CA GLU A 65 5.93 2.21 18.46
C GLU A 65 6.47 3.62 18.71
N ILE A 66 6.30 4.55 17.74
CA ILE A 66 6.64 5.97 17.94
C ILE A 66 5.83 6.56 19.09
N THR A 67 4.53 6.26 19.18
CA THR A 67 3.68 6.75 20.27
C THR A 67 4.17 6.25 21.62
N GLU A 68 4.57 4.98 21.72
CA GLU A 68 5.07 4.42 22.98
C GLU A 68 6.43 4.99 23.37
N LEU A 69 7.38 5.06 22.43
CA LEU A 69 8.70 5.64 22.67
C LEU A 69 8.61 7.12 23.11
N ASN A 70 7.65 7.89 22.59
CA ASN A 70 7.45 9.27 23.05
C ASN A 70 7.01 9.35 24.52
N LYS A 71 6.23 8.37 25.03
CA LYS A 71 5.88 8.29 26.46
C LYS A 71 7.12 8.01 27.30
N THR A 72 7.96 7.06 26.86
CA THR A 72 9.22 6.73 27.55
C THR A 72 10.19 7.92 27.56
N LEU A 73 10.30 8.63 26.44
CA LEU A 73 11.14 9.81 26.30
C LEU A 73 10.70 10.95 27.24
N SER A 74 9.38 11.16 27.37
CA SER A 74 8.81 12.12 28.32
C SER A 74 9.21 11.79 29.76
N PHE A 75 9.13 10.51 30.15
CA PHE A 75 9.57 10.04 31.46
C PHE A 75 11.08 10.25 31.67
N ALA A 76 11.92 9.86 30.70
CA ALA A 76 13.37 10.00 30.78
C ALA A 76 13.83 11.48 30.89
N LYS A 77 13.13 12.39 30.20
CA LYS A 77 13.34 13.84 30.28
C LYS A 77 13.07 14.36 31.69
N SER A 78 11.98 13.94 32.31
CA SER A 78 11.62 14.33 33.68
C SER A 78 12.62 13.82 34.73
N HIS A 79 13.27 12.69 34.47
CA HIS A 79 14.24 12.06 35.39
C HIS A 79 15.72 12.31 35.03
N LYS A 80 16.00 13.22 34.07
CA LYS A 80 17.35 13.63 33.64
C LYS A 80 18.28 12.48 33.19
N VAL A 81 17.73 11.40 32.63
CA VAL A 81 18.53 10.25 32.16
C VAL A 81 19.03 10.50 30.73
N SER A 82 20.11 11.27 30.60
CA SER A 82 20.62 11.80 29.32
C SER A 82 20.95 10.74 28.26
N TYR A 83 21.61 9.63 28.64
CA TYR A 83 21.97 8.57 27.69
C TYR A 83 20.74 7.85 27.10
N LYS A 84 19.76 7.52 27.95
CA LYS A 84 18.52 6.85 27.53
C LYS A 84 17.71 7.75 26.60
N PHE A 85 17.68 9.04 26.89
CA PHE A 85 17.00 10.05 26.07
C PHE A 85 17.54 10.12 24.63
N GLU A 86 18.87 10.27 24.45
CA GLU A 86 19.44 10.39 23.09
C GLU A 86 19.29 9.10 22.28
N LYS A 87 19.41 7.94 22.92
CA LYS A 87 19.17 6.63 22.28
C LYS A 87 17.73 6.51 21.75
N GLU A 88 16.74 6.79 22.61
CA GLU A 88 15.31 6.70 22.24
C GLU A 88 14.95 7.71 21.15
N LYS A 89 15.47 8.93 21.23
CA LYS A 89 15.31 9.96 20.20
C LYS A 89 15.85 9.52 18.84
N GLY A 90 17.02 8.88 18.81
CA GLY A 90 17.59 8.31 17.58
C GLY A 90 16.71 7.24 16.93
N ILE A 91 16.13 6.36 17.75
CA ILE A 91 15.20 5.31 17.28
C ILE A 91 13.92 5.94 16.72
N ILE A 92 13.31 6.88 17.44
CA ILE A 92 12.11 7.61 16.98
C ILE A 92 12.34 8.26 15.62
N ASN A 93 13.46 8.99 15.46
CA ASN A 93 13.80 9.64 14.20
C ASN A 93 13.93 8.64 13.05
N THR A 94 14.50 7.47 13.30
CA THR A 94 14.63 6.39 12.31
C THR A 94 13.27 5.83 11.92
N LEU A 95 12.41 5.52 12.90
CA LEU A 95 11.05 5.02 12.64
C LEU A 95 10.20 6.04 11.88
N ILE A 96 10.33 7.34 12.19
CA ILE A 96 9.66 8.43 11.46
C ILE A 96 10.07 8.40 9.99
N LYS A 97 11.38 8.33 9.69
CA LYS A 97 11.89 8.26 8.31
C LYS A 97 11.35 7.03 7.57
N CYS A 98 11.44 5.85 8.19
CA CYS A 98 10.93 4.60 7.61
C CYS A 98 9.43 4.69 7.32
N ARG A 99 8.65 5.18 8.29
CA ARG A 99 7.20 5.35 8.16
C ARG A 99 6.84 6.35 7.06
N GLN A 100 7.57 7.45 6.93
CA GLN A 100 7.36 8.42 5.85
C GLN A 100 7.61 7.78 4.48
N SER A 101 8.67 7.00 4.32
CA SER A 101 8.96 6.28 3.06
C SER A 101 7.86 5.31 2.69
N ILE A 102 7.41 4.46 3.62
CA ILE A 102 6.30 3.53 3.35
C ILE A 102 4.99 4.29 3.12
N ARG A 103 4.73 5.38 3.84
CA ARG A 103 3.55 6.22 3.59
C ARG A 103 3.56 6.77 2.16
N LYS A 104 4.69 7.25 1.64
CA LYS A 104 4.80 7.71 0.24
C LYS A 104 4.43 6.60 -0.75
N LEU A 105 4.87 5.36 -0.50
CA LEU A 105 4.51 4.20 -1.33
C LEU A 105 3.02 3.85 -1.23
N CYS A 106 2.45 3.83 -0.03
CA CYS A 106 1.04 3.49 0.16
C CYS A 106 0.08 4.55 -0.37
N HIS A 107 0.51 5.82 -0.43
CA HIS A 107 -0.27 6.95 -0.92
C HIS A 107 0.12 7.37 -2.35
N SER A 108 0.93 6.58 -3.06
CA SER A 108 1.19 6.84 -4.47
C SER A 108 -0.11 6.75 -5.28
N ASP A 109 -0.15 7.45 -6.41
CA ASP A 109 -1.31 7.46 -7.29
C ASP A 109 -1.76 6.04 -7.65
N ARG A 110 -3.08 5.80 -7.57
CA ARG A 110 -3.70 4.56 -8.05
C ARG A 110 -3.64 4.46 -9.57
N TRP A 111 -3.67 5.60 -10.25
CA TRP A 111 -3.58 5.73 -11.70
C TRP A 111 -2.11 5.68 -12.14
N ARG A 112 -1.46 4.54 -11.94
CA ARG A 112 -0.03 4.35 -12.19
C ARG A 112 0.25 2.98 -12.79
N SER A 113 1.24 2.91 -13.66
CA SER A 113 1.83 1.66 -14.12
C SER A 113 3.34 1.63 -13.87
N PRO A 114 4.00 0.46 -13.92
CA PRO A 114 5.46 0.38 -13.88
C PRO A 114 6.08 1.16 -15.05
N ASP A 115 7.14 1.92 -14.78
CA ASP A 115 7.84 2.74 -15.78
C ASP A 115 8.43 1.91 -16.94
N PHE A 116 8.83 0.68 -16.64
CA PHE A 116 9.37 -0.25 -17.64
C PHE A 116 8.31 -0.98 -18.50
N ASP A 117 7.01 -0.91 -18.16
CA ASP A 117 5.95 -1.55 -18.96
C ASP A 117 5.34 -0.58 -19.98
N ARG A 118 5.94 -0.55 -21.17
CA ARG A 118 5.50 0.36 -22.26
C ARG A 118 4.01 0.20 -22.59
N ARG A 119 3.50 -1.03 -22.63
CA ARG A 119 2.11 -1.28 -23.06
C ARG A 119 1.12 -0.81 -22.00
N ALA A 120 1.42 -1.05 -20.73
CA ALA A 120 0.60 -0.54 -19.62
C ALA A 120 0.59 0.99 -19.58
N ASN A 121 1.74 1.64 -19.79
CA ASN A 121 1.82 3.11 -19.85
C ASN A 121 0.98 3.69 -21.00
N LEU A 122 1.08 3.12 -22.21
CA LEU A 122 0.25 3.55 -23.34
C LEU A 122 -1.26 3.41 -23.05
N PHE A 123 -1.66 2.30 -22.42
CA PHE A 123 -3.05 2.11 -22.00
C PHE A 123 -3.49 3.17 -20.98
N LEU A 124 -2.65 3.46 -19.98
CA LEU A 124 -2.93 4.45 -18.95
C LEU A 124 -3.11 5.86 -19.55
N ASN A 125 -2.20 6.28 -20.43
CA ASN A 125 -2.23 7.61 -21.08
C ASN A 125 -3.47 7.77 -21.98
N SER A 126 -3.88 6.71 -22.69
CA SER A 126 -5.10 6.72 -23.53
C SER A 126 -6.40 6.99 -22.77
N LYS A 127 -6.36 6.87 -21.43
CA LYS A 127 -7.49 7.14 -20.54
C LYS A 127 -7.43 8.53 -19.92
N GLU A 128 -6.30 9.24 -20.02
CA GLU A 128 -6.17 10.63 -19.54
C GLU A 128 -6.66 11.65 -20.58
N GLU A 129 -6.65 11.29 -21.87
CA GLU A 129 -7.09 12.13 -22.98
C GLU A 129 -8.62 12.14 -23.21
N LYS A 130 -9.41 11.48 -22.33
CA LYS A 130 -10.87 11.33 -22.44
C LYS A 130 -11.60 11.72 -21.17
#